data_AF-A0A945H0H3-F1
#
_entry.id   AF-A0A945H0H3-F1
#
_cell.length_a   1.000
_cell.length_b   1.000
_cell.length_c   1.000
_cell.angle_alpha   90.00
_cell.angle_beta   90.00
_cell.angle_gamma   90.00
#
_symmetry.space_group_name_H-M   'P 1'
#
loop_
_entity.id
_entity.type
_entity.pdbx_description
1 polymer ?
#
loop_
_entity_poly.entity_id
_entity_poly.type
_entity_poly.pdbx_seq_one_letter_code
_entity_poly.pdbx_strand_id
1 'polypeptide(L)'
;MLAEHKERKFNLLINLLPADISVVQAPPSRSRKIYAGFIADKQINKVVLATTNIFLKVTGKFIIAMAGKGDKMRLASSEKEAIAWLKEL
;
A
#
# COMPACT_ATOMS: atom_id res chain seq x y z
N MET A 1 9.01 -16.61 16.30
CA MET A 1 9.46 -15.42 15.53
C MET A 1 8.35 -14.39 15.20
N LEU A 2 7.06 -14.58 15.56
CA LEU A 2 5.98 -13.60 15.26
C LEU A 2 5.53 -12.74 16.46
N ALA A 3 6.02 -13.01 17.67
CA ALA A 3 5.54 -12.33 18.89
C ALA A 3 6.24 -10.99 19.18
N GLU A 4 7.46 -10.77 18.69
CA GLU A 4 8.30 -9.60 19.05
C GLU A 4 8.00 -8.31 18.27
N HIS A 5 7.02 -8.30 17.37
CA HIS A 5 6.76 -7.16 16.49
C HIS A 5 5.41 -6.49 16.68
N LYS A 6 4.60 -6.87 17.68
CA LYS A 6 3.24 -6.33 17.85
C LYS A 6 3.15 -4.81 17.90
N GLU A 7 4.17 -4.12 18.40
CA GLU A 7 4.17 -2.65 18.52
C GLU A 7 4.78 -1.92 17.31
N ARG A 8 5.45 -2.63 16.40
CA ARG A 8 6.14 -1.98 15.28
C ARG A 8 5.13 -1.56 14.22
N LYS A 9 5.14 -0.26 13.88
CA LYS A 9 4.36 0.28 12.76
C LYS A 9 5.17 0.26 11.47
N PHE A 10 4.48 -0.01 10.36
CA PHE A 10 5.04 -0.10 9.02
C PHE A 10 4.36 0.91 8.09
N ASN A 11 5.18 1.50 7.23
CA ASN A 11 4.74 2.28 6.08
C ASN A 11 4.77 1.35 4.86
N LEU A 12 3.69 1.30 4.09
CA LEU A 12 3.52 0.35 2.99
C LEU A 12 3.63 1.05 1.63
N LEU A 13 4.52 0.52 0.78
CA LEU A 13 4.59 0.85 -0.64
C LEU A 13 3.95 -0.28 -1.44
N ILE A 14 2.89 0.02 -2.20
CA ILE A 14 2.33 -0.86 -3.22
C ILE A 14 2.87 -0.37 -4.56
N ASN A 15 3.95 -1.01 -5.04
CA ASN A 15 4.60 -0.62 -6.30
C ASN A 15 3.98 -1.39 -7.48
N LEU A 16 3.18 -0.69 -8.29
CA LEU A 16 2.57 -1.20 -9.53
C LEU A 16 3.17 -0.53 -10.77
N LEU A 17 4.31 0.17 -10.65
CA LEU A 17 5.03 0.75 -11.78
C LEU A 17 5.54 -0.28 -12.80
N PRO A 18 6.10 -1.43 -12.38
CA PRO A 18 6.56 -2.45 -13.34
C PRO A 18 5.44 -3.40 -13.79
N ALA A 19 4.21 -3.23 -13.31
CA ALA A 19 3.14 -4.19 -13.55
C ALA A 19 2.50 -3.96 -14.92
N ASP A 20 2.61 -4.95 -15.80
CA ASP A 20 1.68 -5.10 -16.91
C ASP A 20 0.33 -5.56 -16.33
N ILE A 21 -0.70 -4.75 -16.56
CA ILE A 21 -2.03 -4.92 -15.95
C ILE A 21 -2.72 -6.16 -16.50
N SER A 22 -2.31 -6.62 -17.68
CA SER A 22 -2.75 -7.90 -18.26
C SER A 22 -2.30 -9.12 -17.43
N VAL A 23 -1.34 -8.94 -16.51
CA VAL A 23 -0.74 -10.01 -15.70
C VAL A 23 -0.89 -9.76 -14.19
N VAL A 24 -1.74 -8.81 -13.76
CA VAL A 24 -1.99 -8.58 -12.33
C VAL A 24 -2.80 -9.75 -11.77
N GLN A 25 -2.07 -10.77 -11.31
CA GLN A 25 -2.64 -11.91 -10.63
C GLN A 25 -2.96 -11.55 -9.18
N ALA A 26 -3.99 -12.21 -8.64
CA ALA A 26 -4.27 -12.12 -7.23
C ALA A 26 -3.02 -12.53 -6.42
N PRO A 27 -2.64 -11.77 -5.38
CA PRO A 27 -1.47 -12.12 -4.58
C PRO A 27 -1.62 -13.51 -3.94
N PRO A 28 -0.51 -14.27 -3.80
CA PRO A 28 -0.52 -15.58 -3.17
C PRO A 28 -1.20 -15.58 -1.79
N SER A 29 -1.82 -16.70 -1.41
CA SER A 29 -2.55 -16.83 -0.13
C SER A 29 -1.70 -16.46 1.09
N ARG A 30 -0.40 -16.76 1.05
CA ARG A 30 0.56 -16.40 2.10
C ARG A 30 0.69 -14.89 2.26
N SER A 31 0.86 -14.14 1.17
CA SER A 31 0.96 -12.67 1.20
C SER A 31 -0.31 -12.03 1.72
N ARG A 32 -1.48 -12.57 1.33
CA ARG A 32 -2.79 -12.12 1.84
C ARG A 32 -2.91 -12.31 3.35
N LYS A 33 -2.48 -13.46 3.89
CA LYS A 33 -2.49 -13.73 5.34
C LYS A 33 -1.59 -12.76 6.12
N ILE A 34 -0.39 -12.49 5.60
CA ILE A 34 0.55 -11.54 6.24
C ILE A 34 -0.07 -10.14 6.29
N TYR A 35 -0.61 -9.68 5.16
CA TYR A 35 -1.27 -8.37 5.08
C TYR A 35 -2.48 -8.26 6.01
N ALA A 36 -3.32 -9.31 6.07
CA ALA A 36 -4.46 -9.36 6.99
C ALA A 36 -4.01 -9.27 8.45
N GLY A 37 -2.90 -9.93 8.81
CA GLY A 37 -2.29 -9.81 10.15
C GLY A 37 -1.89 -8.37 10.47
N PHE A 38 -1.17 -7.69 9.57
CA PHE A 38 -0.76 -6.29 9.78
C PHE A 38 -1.94 -5.32 9.91
N ILE A 39 -3.05 -5.56 9.19
CA ILE A 39 -4.28 -4.78 9.35
C ILE A 39 -4.92 -5.05 10.71
N ALA A 40 -5.10 -6.31 11.07
CA ALA A 40 -5.75 -6.72 12.32
C ALA A 40 -5.02 -6.14 13.54
N ASP A 41 -3.69 -6.17 13.50
CA ASP A 41 -2.83 -5.65 14.56
C ASP A 41 -2.62 -4.12 14.49
N LYS A 42 -3.31 -3.40 13.59
CA LYS A 42 -3.20 -1.94 13.38
C LYS A 42 -1.77 -1.45 13.14
N GLN A 43 -0.94 -2.27 12.51
CA GLN A 43 0.49 -2.00 12.30
C GLN A 43 0.76 -1.15 11.06
N ILE A 44 -0.22 -0.96 10.17
CA ILE A 44 -0.04 -0.15 8.96
C ILE A 44 -0.33 1.33 9.29
N ASN A 45 0.69 2.18 9.13
CA ASN A 45 0.60 3.61 9.43
C ASN A 45 0.25 4.45 8.20
N LYS A 46 1.09 4.40 7.15
CA LYS A 46 0.88 5.07 5.86
C LYS A 46 0.90 4.05 4.73
N VAL A 47 0.14 4.28 3.67
CA VAL A 47 0.11 3.45 2.46
C VAL A 47 0.26 4.38 1.25
N VAL A 48 1.16 4.04 0.34
CA VAL A 48 1.27 4.73 -0.95
C VAL A 48 1.16 3.70 -2.09
N LEU A 49 0.32 4.03 -3.07
CA LEU A 49 0.17 3.27 -4.29
C LEU A 49 0.96 3.98 -5.41
N ALA A 50 2.03 3.36 -5.89
CA ALA A 50 2.83 3.89 -6.98
C ALA A 50 2.38 3.25 -8.31
N THR A 51 1.88 4.06 -9.24
CA THR A 51 1.45 3.57 -10.56
C THR A 51 1.46 4.71 -11.60
N THR A 52 1.80 4.36 -12.85
CA THR A 52 1.67 5.27 -14.01
C THR A 52 0.34 5.06 -14.73
N ASN A 53 -0.36 3.97 -14.48
CA ASN A 53 -1.58 3.63 -15.20
C ASN A 53 -2.80 4.43 -14.71
N ILE A 54 -3.53 5.01 -15.67
CA ILE A 54 -4.68 5.88 -15.38
C ILE A 54 -5.84 5.14 -14.69
N PHE A 55 -6.16 3.90 -15.09
CA PHE A 55 -7.22 3.12 -14.46
C PHE A 55 -6.89 2.83 -13.00
N LEU A 56 -5.65 2.40 -12.72
CA LEU A 56 -5.20 2.16 -11.35
C LEU A 56 -5.18 3.44 -10.50
N LYS A 57 -4.86 4.60 -11.10
CA LYS A 57 -4.98 5.90 -10.41
C LYS A 57 -6.43 6.20 -10.03
N VAL A 58 -7.39 6.02 -10.94
CA VAL A 58 -8.82 6.27 -10.67
C VAL A 58 -9.32 5.33 -9.58
N THR A 59 -9.03 4.03 -9.70
CA THR A 59 -9.40 3.03 -8.69
C THR A 59 -8.76 3.34 -7.33
N GLY A 60 -7.49 3.71 -7.31
CA GLY A 60 -6.80 4.10 -6.07
C GLY A 60 -7.40 5.35 -5.43
N LYS A 61 -7.75 6.39 -6.20
CA LYS A 61 -8.46 7.57 -5.68
C LYS A 61 -9.80 7.19 -5.05
N PHE A 62 -10.56 6.33 -5.73
CA PHE A 62 -11.84 5.85 -5.23
C PHE A 62 -11.69 5.09 -3.91
N ILE A 63 -10.73 4.17 -3.82
CA ILE A 63 -10.43 3.42 -2.58
C ILE A 63 -10.02 4.37 -1.44
N ILE A 64 -9.15 5.35 -1.72
CA ILE A 64 -8.71 6.33 -0.72
C ILE A 64 -9.89 7.14 -0.18
N ALA A 65 -10.76 7.62 -1.07
CA ALA A 65 -11.96 8.36 -0.71
C ALA A 65 -12.91 7.51 0.16
N MET A 66 -13.16 6.25 -0.23
CA MET A 66 -14.01 5.33 0.54
C MET A 66 -13.42 4.97 1.91
N ALA A 67 -12.09 4.84 2.01
CA ALA A 67 -11.44 4.48 3.25
C ALA A 67 -11.51 5.59 4.32
N GLY A 68 -11.84 6.83 3.94
CA GLY A 68 -11.88 7.98 4.85
C GLY A 68 -10.52 8.28 5.51
N LYS A 69 -9.42 7.78 4.93
CA LYS A 69 -8.05 7.83 5.47
C LYS A 69 -7.12 8.62 4.55
N GLY A 70 -7.56 9.78 4.08
CA GLY A 70 -6.83 10.62 3.12
C GLY A 70 -5.39 10.91 3.55
N ASP A 71 -5.15 11.16 4.84
CA ASP A 71 -3.82 11.50 5.36
C ASP A 71 -2.87 10.29 5.46
N LYS A 72 -3.44 9.07 5.45
CA LYS A 72 -2.68 7.81 5.59
C LYS A 72 -2.59 7.04 4.28
N MET A 73 -3.23 7.50 3.21
CA MET A 73 -3.23 6.81 1.93
C MET A 73 -3.04 7.80 0.77
N ARG A 74 -2.04 7.56 -0.09
CA ARG A 74 -1.72 8.47 -1.20
C ARG A 74 -1.41 7.72 -2.50
N LEU A 75 -1.56 8.39 -3.63
CA LEU A 75 -1.05 7.96 -4.93
C LEU A 75 0.28 8.64 -5.24
N ALA A 76 1.19 7.90 -5.85
CA ALA A 76 2.44 8.42 -6.40
C ALA A 76 2.58 8.01 -7.87
N SER A 77 3.20 8.86 -8.68
CA SER A 77 3.49 8.55 -10.09
C SER A 77 4.90 7.99 -10.28
N SER A 78 5.73 7.99 -9.24
CA SER A 78 7.06 7.40 -9.25
C SER A 78 7.40 6.75 -7.91
N GLU A 79 8.34 5.80 -7.94
CA GLU A 79 8.84 5.14 -6.73
C GLU A 79 9.58 6.13 -5.82
N LYS A 80 10.33 7.06 -6.42
CA LYS A 80 11.05 8.12 -5.67
C LYS A 80 10.10 9.00 -4.88
N GLU A 81 9.01 9.45 -5.51
CA GLU A 81 7.96 10.24 -4.85
C GLU A 81 7.30 9.45 -3.72
N ALA A 82 6.97 8.18 -3.98
CA ALA A 82 6.37 7.31 -2.99
C ALA A 82 7.27 7.13 -1.75
N ILE A 83 8.55 6.83 -1.95
CA ILE A 83 9.51 6.64 -0.86
C ILE A 83 9.72 7.94 -0.08
N ALA A 84 9.79 9.08 -0.76
CA ALA A 84 9.93 10.38 -0.10
C ALA A 84 8.77 10.63 0.88
N TRP A 85 7.53 10.46 0.41
CA TRP A 85 6.35 10.66 1.25
C TRP A 85 6.23 9.66 2.42
N LEU A 86 6.64 8.40 2.21
CA LEU A 86 6.66 7.42 3.31
C LEU A 86 7.73 7.73 4.37
N LYS A 87 8.73 8.55 4.06
CA LYS A 87 9.79 8.98 4.99
C LYS A 87 9.46 10.28 5.72
N GLU A 88 8.55 11.09 5.18
CA GLU A 88 8.01 12.25 5.90
C GLU A 88 7.30 11.75 7.16
N LEU A 89 7.73 12.21 8.33
CA LEU A 89 7.18 11.82 9.64
C LEU A 89 5.80 12.49 9.83
#